data_AF-A0A0M9YDQ1-F1
#
_entry.id   AF-A0A0M9YDQ1-F1
#
_cell.length_a   1.000
_cell.length_b   1.000
_cell.length_c   1.000
_cell.angle_alpha   90.00
_cell.angle_beta   90.00
_cell.angle_gamma   90.00
#
_symmetry.space_group_name_H-M   'P 1'
#
loop_
_entity.id
_entity.type
_entity.pdbx_description
1 polymer ?
#
loop_
_entity_poly.entity_id
_entity_poly.type
_entity_poly.pdbx_seq_one_letter_code
_entity_poly.pdbx_strand_id
1 'polypeptide(L)'
;MQETGLSATDIAEISGIAVTLVRRLLRPAGERPAVIHRVTSEAILGIPLNSALRRDRLLPGLVDVDRAATSLQELAERGWPTSFLATRLETTPHTLAAIRGRERRRLTLALDRKIHRLAALLLASEPADHGIAEHRSRRTRTAALRRAALVRPRAMVLREQPPTSG
;
A
#
# COMPACT_ATOMS: atom_id res chain seq x y z
N MET A 1 47.38 -34.76 31.83
CA MET A 1 46.46 -35.66 31.11
C MET A 1 46.23 -35.06 29.74
N GLN A 2 46.87 -35.59 28.70
CA GLN A 2 46.70 -35.12 27.32
C GLN A 2 45.57 -35.94 26.69
N GLU A 3 44.50 -35.27 26.28
CA GLU A 3 43.43 -35.88 25.50
C GLU A 3 43.97 -36.20 24.11
N THR A 4 44.21 -37.48 23.82
CA THR A 4 44.46 -37.95 22.46
C THR A 4 43.18 -37.79 21.65
N GLY A 5 43.06 -36.69 20.91
CA GLY A 5 41.97 -36.47 19.98
C GLY A 5 41.98 -37.53 18.87
N LEU A 6 40.82 -38.12 18.60
CA LEU A 6 40.60 -39.05 17.48
C LEU A 6 40.84 -38.32 16.15
N SER A 7 41.64 -38.92 15.26
CA SER A 7 41.90 -38.33 13.96
C SER A 7 40.67 -38.47 13.05
N ALA A 8 40.56 -37.60 12.04
CA ALA A 8 39.49 -37.70 11.03
C ALA A 8 39.52 -39.03 10.24
N THR A 9 40.66 -39.72 10.24
CA THR A 9 40.82 -41.05 9.64
C THR A 9 40.20 -42.12 10.53
N ASP A 10 40.45 -42.07 11.83
CA ASP A 10 39.89 -43.02 12.80
C ASP A 10 38.36 -42.89 12.86
N ILE A 11 37.85 -41.66 12.81
CA ILE A 11 36.40 -41.38 12.76
C ILE A 11 35.77 -41.96 11.50
N ALA A 12 36.44 -41.82 10.35
CA ALA A 12 35.96 -42.34 9.07
C ALA A 12 35.88 -43.87 9.06
N GLU A 13 36.89 -44.54 9.63
CA GLU A 13 36.95 -45.99 9.74
C GLU A 13 35.85 -46.54 10.65
N ILE A 14 35.65 -45.94 11.82
CA ILE A 14 34.59 -46.35 12.76
C ILE A 14 33.18 -46.10 12.20
N SER A 15 33.00 -44.99 11.46
CA SER A 15 31.68 -44.59 10.94
C SER A 15 31.34 -45.14 9.56
N GLY A 16 32.30 -45.74 8.85
CA GLY A 16 32.14 -46.17 7.45
C GLY A 16 31.92 -45.00 6.47
N ILE A 17 32.24 -43.77 6.88
CA ILE A 17 32.06 -42.56 6.07
C ILE A 17 33.40 -42.18 5.43
N ALA A 18 33.39 -41.67 4.20
CA ALA A 18 34.61 -41.21 3.54
C ALA A 18 35.33 -40.10 4.35
N VAL A 19 36.65 -40.23 4.52
CA VAL A 19 37.52 -39.28 5.26
C VAL A 19 37.35 -37.83 4.78
N THR A 20 37.07 -37.62 3.50
CA THR A 20 36.84 -36.31 2.90
C THR A 20 35.59 -35.62 3.44
N LEU A 21 34.54 -36.38 3.74
CA LEU A 21 33.30 -35.90 4.36
C LEU A 21 33.53 -35.53 5.82
N VAL A 22 34.26 -36.38 6.56
CA VAL A 22 34.64 -36.11 7.95
C VAL A 22 35.45 -34.81 8.04
N ARG A 23 36.46 -34.63 7.18
CA ARG A 23 37.26 -33.39 7.12
C ARG A 23 36.44 -32.16 6.73
N ARG A 24 35.40 -32.33 5.89
CA ARG A 24 34.51 -31.23 5.49
C ARG A 24 33.59 -30.80 6.64
N LEU A 25 33.14 -31.74 7.46
CA LEU A 25 32.32 -31.48 8.65
C LEU A 25 33.14 -30.89 9.80
N LEU A 26 34.37 -31.36 9.98
CA LEU A 26 35.30 -30.84 10.99
C LEU A 26 35.94 -29.51 10.59
N ARG A 27 35.78 -29.06 9.33
CA ARG A 27 36.25 -27.75 8.91
C ARG A 27 35.41 -26.69 9.64
N PRO A 28 36.01 -25.86 10.53
CA PRO A 28 35.27 -24.77 11.15
C PRO A 28 34.77 -23.85 10.04
N ALA A 29 33.45 -23.69 9.96
CA ALA A 29 32.83 -22.73 9.05
C ALA A 29 33.38 -21.36 9.43
N GLY A 30 34.18 -20.76 8.53
CA GLY A 30 34.77 -19.45 8.75
C GLY A 30 33.68 -18.49 9.23
N GLU A 31 33.99 -17.80 10.33
CA GLU A 31 33.16 -16.81 11.00
C GLU A 31 32.49 -15.90 9.98
N ARG A 32 31.20 -16.15 9.72
CA ARG A 32 30.28 -15.13 9.26
C ARG A 32 29.32 -14.91 10.42
N PRO A 33 29.28 -13.71 11.03
CA PRO A 33 28.30 -13.44 12.07
C PRO A 33 26.91 -13.70 11.47
N ALA A 34 26.08 -14.44 12.20
CA ALA A 34 24.70 -14.65 11.83
C ALA A 34 24.01 -13.29 11.78
N VAL A 35 23.84 -12.75 10.57
CA VAL A 35 23.04 -11.56 10.35
C VAL A 35 21.62 -11.95 10.67
N ILE A 36 21.10 -11.45 11.80
CA ILE A 36 19.70 -11.58 12.16
C ILE A 36 18.91 -10.78 11.12
N HIS A 37 18.50 -11.45 10.05
CA HIS A 37 17.60 -10.87 9.09
C HIS A 37 16.25 -10.69 9.78
N ARG A 38 15.83 -9.43 9.92
CA ARG A 38 14.45 -9.04 10.24
C ARG A 38 13.53 -9.94 9.40
N VAL A 39 12.58 -10.63 10.03
CA VAL A 39 11.70 -11.60 9.38
C VAL A 39 10.97 -10.96 8.20
N THR A 40 11.58 -11.02 7.02
CA THR A 40 11.00 -10.58 5.75
C THR A 40 10.38 -11.80 5.10
N SER A 41 9.26 -11.62 4.38
CA SER A 41 8.55 -12.73 3.71
C SER A 41 9.43 -13.60 2.82
N GLU A 42 10.57 -13.08 2.35
CA GLU A 42 11.60 -13.83 1.62
C GLU A 42 12.28 -14.92 2.45
N ALA A 43 12.57 -14.64 3.73
CA ALA A 43 13.13 -15.60 4.68
C ALA A 43 12.10 -16.66 5.09
N ILE A 44 10.81 -16.32 5.05
CA ILE A 44 9.71 -17.26 5.33
C ILE A 44 9.46 -18.19 4.13
N LEU A 45 9.54 -17.66 2.90
CA LEU A 45 9.13 -18.38 1.69
C LEU A 45 10.27 -19.08 0.97
N GLY A 46 11.54 -18.78 1.29
CA GLY A 46 12.71 -19.48 0.72
C GLY A 46 12.94 -19.25 -0.77
N ILE A 47 12.21 -18.32 -1.39
CA ILE A 47 12.36 -17.96 -2.80
C ILE A 47 12.98 -16.56 -2.85
N PRO A 48 14.08 -16.33 -3.60
CA PRO A 48 14.65 -15.00 -3.77
C PRO A 48 13.60 -14.12 -4.45
N LEU A 49 13.03 -13.18 -3.69
CA LEU A 49 12.00 -12.27 -4.18
C LEU A 49 12.72 -11.12 -4.86
N ASN A 50 13.17 -11.40 -6.09
CA ASN A 50 13.90 -10.47 -6.93
C ASN A 50 13.17 -9.11 -6.97
N SER A 51 13.66 -8.16 -6.19
CA SER A 51 12.96 -6.92 -5.83
C SER A 51 12.77 -6.00 -7.05
N ALA A 52 13.56 -6.23 -8.10
CA ALA A 52 13.44 -5.59 -9.40
C ALA A 52 12.21 -6.06 -10.20
N LEU A 53 11.81 -7.34 -10.10
CA LEU A 53 10.63 -7.87 -10.82
C LEU A 53 9.30 -7.57 -10.13
N ARG A 54 9.29 -7.17 -8.85
CA ARG A 54 8.05 -6.79 -8.14
C ARG A 54 7.45 -5.47 -8.58
N ARG A 55 8.23 -4.54 -9.14
CA ARG A 55 7.70 -3.21 -9.49
C ARG A 55 6.84 -3.25 -10.76
N ASP A 56 7.10 -4.18 -11.68
CA ASP A 56 6.46 -4.21 -13.00
C ASP A 56 5.45 -5.34 -13.23
N ARG A 57 5.36 -6.36 -12.35
CA ARG A 57 4.52 -7.55 -12.60
C ARG A 57 3.54 -7.92 -11.49
N LEU A 58 3.23 -7.01 -10.58
CA LEU A 58 2.01 -7.16 -9.79
C LEU A 58 0.85 -6.69 -10.68
N LEU A 59 0.06 -7.65 -11.18
CA LEU A 59 -1.30 -7.39 -11.68
C LEU A 59 -1.91 -6.27 -10.82
N PRO A 60 -2.39 -5.16 -11.42
CA PRO A 60 -2.77 -3.98 -10.66
C PRO A 60 -3.88 -4.38 -9.70
N GLY A 61 -3.55 -4.55 -8.42
CA GLY A 61 -4.50 -4.97 -7.41
C GLY A 61 -5.68 -4.00 -7.46
N LEU A 62 -6.88 -4.51 -7.74
CA LEU A 62 -8.05 -3.67 -7.78
C LEU A 62 -8.57 -3.49 -6.35
N VAL A 63 -8.76 -2.25 -5.95
CA VAL A 63 -9.25 -1.86 -4.62
C VAL A 63 -10.60 -1.18 -4.78
N ASP A 64 -11.40 -1.25 -3.71
CA ASP A 64 -12.65 -0.50 -3.61
C ASP A 64 -12.41 1.01 -3.72
N VAL A 65 -13.34 1.71 -4.38
CA VAL A 65 -13.27 3.15 -4.63
C VAL A 65 -13.58 4.00 -3.41
N ASP A 66 -14.27 3.45 -2.40
CA ASP A 66 -14.93 4.26 -1.38
C ASP A 66 -13.96 5.12 -0.57
N ARG A 67 -12.79 4.59 -0.26
CA ARG A 67 -11.78 5.30 0.51
C ARG A 67 -11.18 6.45 -0.31
N ALA A 68 -10.80 6.19 -1.56
CA ALA A 68 -10.30 7.20 -2.48
C ALA A 68 -11.36 8.28 -2.78
N ALA A 69 -12.62 7.88 -2.97
CA ALA A 69 -13.73 8.79 -3.21
C ALA A 69 -13.95 9.74 -2.02
N THR A 70 -13.86 9.22 -0.80
CA THR A 70 -13.98 10.01 0.43
C THR A 70 -12.84 11.02 0.55
N SER A 71 -11.58 10.60 0.34
CA SER A 71 -10.44 11.53 0.37
C SER A 71 -10.53 12.62 -0.69
N LEU A 72 -10.99 12.30 -1.91
CA LEU A 72 -11.19 13.30 -2.96
C LEU A 72 -12.35 14.26 -2.65
N GLN A 73 -13.38 13.78 -1.95
CA GLN A 73 -14.49 14.61 -1.50
C GLN A 73 -14.03 15.59 -0.41
N GLU A 74 -13.28 15.14 0.59
CA GLU A 74 -12.71 15.98 1.64
C GLU A 74 -11.81 17.08 1.07
N LEU A 75 -10.95 16.73 0.12
CA LEU A 75 -10.11 17.71 -0.58
C LEU A 75 -10.97 18.75 -1.32
N ALA A 76 -12.02 18.31 -2.02
CA ALA A 76 -12.90 19.23 -2.73
C ALA A 76 -13.66 20.17 -1.76
N GLU A 77 -14.08 19.67 -0.59
CA GLU A 77 -14.70 20.46 0.47
C GLU A 77 -13.73 21.47 1.11
N ARG A 78 -12.43 21.17 1.10
CA ARG A 78 -11.37 22.13 1.45
C ARG A 78 -11.02 23.10 0.33
N GLY A 79 -11.64 22.98 -0.84
CA GLY A 79 -11.48 23.90 -1.96
C GLY A 79 -10.39 23.51 -2.94
N TRP A 80 -9.86 22.28 -2.88
CA TRP A 80 -8.87 21.80 -3.84
C TRP A 80 -9.49 21.53 -5.21
N PRO A 81 -9.14 22.30 -6.27
CA PRO A 81 -9.74 22.13 -7.60
C PRO A 81 -9.41 20.77 -8.22
N THR A 82 -10.39 20.14 -8.87
CA THR A 82 -10.20 18.84 -9.54
C THR A 82 -9.11 18.89 -10.61
N SER A 83 -8.97 20.01 -11.33
CA SER A 83 -7.92 20.18 -12.35
C SER A 83 -6.51 20.18 -11.76
N PHE A 84 -6.33 20.77 -10.57
CA PHE A 84 -5.06 20.75 -9.85
C PHE A 84 -4.72 19.33 -9.41
N LEU A 85 -5.68 18.63 -8.80
CA LEU A 85 -5.51 17.24 -8.37
C LEU A 85 -5.20 16.31 -9.55
N ALA A 86 -5.87 16.52 -10.69
CA ALA A 86 -5.66 15.75 -11.92
C ALA A 86 -4.22 15.88 -12.43
N THR A 87 -3.71 17.12 -12.45
CA THR A 87 -2.32 17.40 -12.86
C THR A 87 -1.32 16.72 -11.94
N ARG A 88 -1.52 16.77 -10.61
CA ARG A 88 -0.63 16.15 -9.62
C ARG A 88 -0.67 14.62 -9.62
N LEU A 89 -1.80 14.03 -10.00
CA LEU A 89 -1.99 12.59 -10.04
C LEU A 89 -1.74 11.99 -11.44
N GLU A 90 -1.33 12.80 -12.42
CA GLU A 90 -1.08 12.39 -13.82
C GLU A 90 -2.30 11.70 -14.44
N THR A 91 -3.49 12.25 -14.19
CA THR A 91 -4.79 11.66 -14.57
C THR A 91 -5.71 12.74 -15.11
N THR A 92 -6.83 12.33 -15.69
CA THR A 92 -7.81 13.28 -16.23
C THR A 92 -8.75 13.78 -15.13
N PRO A 93 -9.20 15.05 -15.20
CA PRO A 93 -10.22 15.56 -14.28
C PRO A 93 -11.52 14.75 -14.32
N HIS A 94 -11.86 14.19 -15.49
CA HIS A 94 -13.02 13.33 -15.68
C HIS A 94 -12.89 12.02 -14.89
N THR A 95 -11.72 11.37 -14.92
CA THR A 95 -11.46 10.17 -14.11
C THR A 95 -11.59 10.45 -12.61
N LEU A 96 -11.07 11.58 -12.12
CA LEU A 96 -11.22 11.95 -10.71
C LEU A 96 -12.68 12.28 -10.34
N ALA A 97 -13.43 12.92 -11.25
CA ALA A 97 -14.85 13.16 -11.04
C ALA A 97 -15.65 11.85 -10.95
N ALA A 98 -15.36 10.88 -11.83
CA ALA A 98 -16.00 9.56 -11.82
C ALA A 98 -15.67 8.76 -10.53
N ILE A 99 -14.41 8.82 -10.06
CA ILE A 99 -13.99 8.21 -8.78
C ILE A 99 -14.74 8.87 -7.61
N ARG A 100 -14.72 10.20 -7.53
CA ARG A 100 -15.42 10.95 -6.46
C ARG A 100 -16.93 10.72 -6.49
N GLY A 101 -17.51 10.58 -7.68
CA GLY A 101 -18.91 10.25 -7.91
C GLY A 101 -19.27 8.77 -7.66
N ARG A 102 -18.31 7.90 -7.34
CA ARG A 102 -18.48 6.45 -7.19
C ARG A 102 -19.09 5.77 -8.42
N GLU A 103 -18.89 6.35 -9.60
CA GLU A 103 -19.34 5.78 -10.87
C GLU A 103 -18.56 4.49 -11.19
N ARG A 104 -17.31 4.41 -10.70
CA ARG A 104 -16.46 3.22 -10.78
C ARG A 104 -16.44 2.53 -9.44
N ARG A 105 -16.68 1.21 -9.41
CA ARG A 105 -16.61 0.41 -8.17
C ARG A 105 -15.19 0.02 -7.76
N ARG A 106 -14.24 0.04 -8.70
CA ARG A 106 -12.87 -0.43 -8.48
C ARG A 106 -11.86 0.50 -9.14
N LEU A 107 -10.71 0.69 -8.49
CA LEU A 107 -9.55 1.38 -9.05
C LEU A 107 -8.27 0.58 -8.82
N THR A 108 -7.21 0.94 -9.53
CA THR A 108 -5.90 0.31 -9.32
C THR A 108 -5.31 0.75 -7.98
N LEU A 109 -4.69 -0.19 -7.26
CA LEU A 109 -4.01 0.03 -5.99
C LEU A 109 -2.93 1.12 -6.09
N ALA A 110 -2.28 1.22 -7.25
CA ALA A 110 -1.31 2.28 -7.51
C ALA A 110 -1.96 3.66 -7.48
N LEU A 111 -3.11 3.83 -8.14
CA LEU A 111 -3.86 5.08 -8.14
C LEU A 111 -4.44 5.40 -6.75
N ASP A 112 -4.95 4.38 -6.05
CA ASP A 112 -5.47 4.51 -4.68
C ASP A 112 -4.39 5.05 -3.72
N ARG A 113 -3.21 4.43 -3.75
CA ARG A 113 -2.06 4.87 -2.96
C ARG A 113 -1.58 6.27 -3.33
N LYS A 114 -1.57 6.61 -4.63
CA LYS A 114 -1.23 7.97 -5.09
C LYS A 114 -2.23 9.00 -4.55
N ILE A 115 -3.53 8.72 -4.63
CA ILE A 115 -4.60 9.58 -4.09
C ILE A 115 -4.43 9.77 -2.59
N HIS A 116 -4.24 8.69 -1.83
CA HIS A 116 -4.09 8.78 -0.37
C HIS A 116 -2.84 9.53 0.06
N ARG A 117 -1.71 9.30 -0.61
CA ARG A 117 -0.47 10.05 -0.33
C ARG A 117 -0.65 11.53 -0.63
N LEU A 118 -1.27 11.87 -1.76
CA LEU A 118 -1.53 13.26 -2.11
C LEU A 118 -2.51 13.90 -1.12
N ALA A 119 -3.57 13.20 -0.72
CA ALA A 119 -4.53 13.69 0.26
C ALA A 119 -3.86 13.96 1.61
N ALA A 120 -3.01 13.06 2.10
CA ALA A 120 -2.27 13.28 3.34
C ALA A 120 -1.39 14.55 3.29
N LEU A 121 -0.74 14.81 2.16
CA LEU A 121 0.07 16.01 1.96
C LEU A 121 -0.79 17.28 1.89
N LEU A 122 -1.85 17.26 1.08
CA LEU A 122 -2.69 18.44 0.84
C LEU A 122 -3.63 18.76 2.01
N LEU A 123 -3.98 17.77 2.84
CA LEU A 123 -4.71 18.00 4.08
C LEU A 123 -3.87 18.72 5.14
N ALA A 124 -2.55 18.74 5.01
CA ALA A 124 -1.65 19.49 5.89
C ALA A 124 -1.35 20.92 5.38
N SER A 125 -1.87 21.31 4.21
CA SER A 125 -1.59 22.61 3.58
C SER A 125 -2.87 23.32 3.13
N GLU A 126 -2.75 24.60 2.77
CA GLU A 126 -3.87 25.36 2.21
C GLU A 126 -3.75 25.52 0.68
N PRO A 127 -4.87 25.67 -0.05
CA PRO A 127 -4.82 25.92 -1.49
C PRO A 127 -4.01 27.17 -1.88
N ALA A 128 -3.98 28.18 -1.01
CA ALA A 128 -3.22 29.41 -1.22
C ALA A 128 -1.70 29.15 -1.33
N ASP A 129 -1.17 28.23 -0.52
CA ASP A 129 0.25 27.85 -0.52
C ASP A 129 0.69 27.24 -1.87
N HIS A 130 -0.26 26.76 -2.67
CA HIS A 130 -0.02 26.14 -3.97
C HIS A 130 -0.43 27.06 -5.13
N GLY A 131 -0.62 28.35 -4.89
CA GLY A 131 -0.94 29.35 -5.90
C GLY A 131 -2.38 29.26 -6.43
N ILE A 132 -3.28 28.60 -5.71
CA ILE A 132 -4.69 28.52 -6.10
C ILE A 132 -5.39 29.79 -5.64
N ALA A 133 -5.89 30.57 -6.60
CA ALA A 133 -6.64 31.79 -6.31
C ALA A 133 -7.88 31.49 -5.44
N GLU A 134 -8.12 32.36 -4.45
CA GLU A 134 -9.17 32.17 -3.43
C GLU A 134 -10.56 31.94 -4.06
N HIS A 135 -10.92 32.69 -5.09
CA HIS A 135 -12.20 32.54 -5.79
C HIS A 135 -12.36 31.13 -6.41
N ARG A 136 -11.29 30.51 -6.92
CA ARG A 136 -11.33 29.13 -7.44
C ARG A 136 -11.50 28.12 -6.32
N SER A 137 -10.83 28.33 -5.20
CA SER A 137 -10.96 27.48 -4.01
C SER A 137 -12.39 27.52 -3.48
N ARG A 138 -12.93 28.73 -3.27
CA ARG A 138 -14.32 28.95 -2.83
C ARG A 138 -15.33 28.32 -3.77
N ARG A 139 -15.21 28.53 -5.09
CA ARG A 139 -16.10 27.91 -6.08
C ARG A 139 -16.08 26.39 -5.98
N THR A 140 -14.90 25.79 -5.81
CA THR A 140 -14.76 24.33 -5.69
C THR A 140 -15.42 23.82 -4.41
N ARG A 141 -15.16 24.46 -3.27
CA ARG A 141 -15.79 24.15 -1.98
C ARG A 141 -17.31 24.23 -2.08
N THR A 142 -17.86 25.32 -2.62
CA THR A 142 -19.30 25.49 -2.79
C THR A 142 -19.90 24.41 -3.67
N ALA A 143 -19.25 24.06 -4.78
CA ALA A 143 -19.72 22.99 -5.66
C ALA A 143 -19.70 21.62 -4.97
N ALA A 144 -18.66 21.32 -4.18
CA ALA A 144 -18.54 20.08 -3.43
C ALA A 144 -19.64 19.94 -2.36
N LEU A 145 -19.88 21.00 -1.57
CA LEU A 145 -20.92 21.03 -0.54
C LEU A 145 -22.33 20.89 -1.12
N ARG A 146 -22.61 21.60 -2.24
CA ARG A 146 -23.90 21.45 -2.94
C ARG A 146 -24.12 20.01 -3.40
N ARG A 147 -23.09 19.35 -3.92
CA ARG A 147 -23.19 17.96 -4.37
C ARG A 147 -23.36 16.98 -3.20
N ALA A 148 -22.68 17.19 -2.08
CA ALA A 148 -22.87 16.40 -0.87
C ALA A 148 -24.31 16.52 -0.34
N ALA A 149 -24.88 17.73 -0.37
CA ALA A 149 -26.27 17.97 0.02
C ALA A 149 -27.27 17.24 -0.89
N LEU A 150 -26.99 17.09 -2.19
CA LEU A 150 -27.83 16.35 -3.14
C LEU A 150 -27.73 14.82 -3.01
N VAL A 151 -26.66 14.29 -2.42
CA VAL A 151 -26.50 12.84 -2.15
C VAL A 151 -27.16 12.44 -0.83
N ARG A 152 -27.20 13.35 0.16
CA ARG A 152 -27.85 13.16 1.47
C ARG A 152 -29.39 12.97 1.50
N PRO A 153 -30.25 13.32 0.52
CA PRO A 153 -31.70 13.25 0.69
C PRO A 153 -32.30 11.84 0.53
N ARG A 154 -31.55 10.84 0.04
CA ARG A 154 -32.12 9.51 -0.25
C ARG A 154 -31.98 8.48 0.89
N ALA A 155 -31.13 8.75 1.88
CA ALA A 155 -30.90 7.82 3.00
C ALA A 155 -31.85 8.04 4.20
N MET A 156 -32.51 9.20 4.30
CA MET A 156 -33.42 9.51 5.41
C MET A 156 -34.87 9.08 5.16
N VAL A 157 -35.31 8.94 3.91
CA VAL A 157 -36.73 8.67 3.58
C VAL A 157 -37.11 7.19 3.73
N LEU A 158 -36.16 6.26 3.89
CA LEU A 158 -36.44 4.82 4.07
C LEU A 158 -36.45 4.34 5.52
N ARG A 159 -36.32 5.24 6.51
CA ARG A 159 -36.37 4.88 7.94
C ARG A 159 -37.65 5.30 8.67
N GLU A 160 -38.58 5.96 7.99
CA GLU A 160 -39.85 6.41 8.57
C GLU A 160 -41.05 5.76 7.86
N GLN A 161 -41.11 4.42 7.85
CA GLN A 161 -42.41 3.74 7.78
C GLN A 161 -42.71 3.17 9.16
N PRO A 162 -43.57 3.81 9.97
CA PRO A 162 -44.10 3.15 11.15
C PRO A 162 -44.93 1.94 10.73
N PRO A 163 -44.94 0.84 11.50
CA PRO A 163 -45.84 -0.27 11.23
C PRO A 163 -47.28 0.24 11.35
N THR A 164 -48.00 0.27 10.23
CA THR A 164 -49.46 0.35 10.24
C THR A 164 -49.97 -0.95 10.85
N SER A 165 -50.30 -0.92 12.14
CA SER A 165 -51.17 -1.90 12.77
C SER A 165 -52.61 -1.62 12.33
N GLY A 166 -53.23 -2.60 11.67
CA GLY A 166 -54.64 -2.66 11.32
C GLY A 166 -55.00 -4.10 11.03
#